data_AF-A0A3C1KAW9-F1
#
_entry.id   AF-A0A3C1KAW9-F1
#
_cell.length_a   1.000
_cell.length_b   1.000
_cell.length_c   1.000
_cell.angle_alpha   90.00
_cell.angle_beta   90.00
_cell.angle_gamma   90.00
#
_symmetry.space_group_name_H-M   'P 1'
#
loop_
_entity.id
_entity.type
_entity.pdbx_description
1 polymer ?
#
loop_
_entity_poly.entity_id
_entity_poly.type
_entity_poly.pdbx_seq_one_letter_code
_entity_poly.pdbx_strand_id
1 'polypeptide(L)' 'PRLADAIASIRSKRGDDGRWVQEHRHPGAVWFDVDVPEGEASPWLTFLSLRVLEWWDAASALAPRGAGA' A
#
# COMPACT_ATOMS: atom_id res chain seq x y z
N PRO A 1 -4.59 -16.34 4.57
CA PRO A 1 -5.59 -15.24 4.59
C PRO A 1 -5.88 -14.74 3.17
N ARG A 2 -7.13 -14.41 2.82
CA ARG A 2 -7.51 -14.02 1.44
C ARG A 2 -6.72 -12.83 0.87
N LEU A 3 -6.31 -11.89 1.73
CA LEU A 3 -5.62 -10.66 1.32
C LEU A 3 -4.08 -10.72 1.44
N ALA A 4 -3.51 -11.87 1.80
CA ALA A 4 -2.07 -11.97 2.10
C ALA A 4 -1.20 -11.54 0.90
N ASP A 5 -1.53 -11.99 -0.30
CA ASP A 5 -0.75 -11.68 -1.50
C ASP A 5 -0.84 -10.20 -1.89
N ALA A 6 -2.00 -9.58 -1.68
CA ALA A 6 -2.18 -8.14 -1.90
C ALA A 6 -1.31 -7.31 -0.93
N ILE A 7 -1.28 -7.70 0.35
CA ILE A 7 -0.43 -7.05 1.35
C ILE A 7 1.06 -7.24 1.04
N ALA A 8 1.45 -8.43 0.59
CA ALA A 8 2.82 -8.71 0.16
C ALA A 8 3.22 -7.81 -1.02
N SER A 9 2.33 -7.63 -1.99
CA SER A 9 2.54 -6.70 -3.12
C SER A 9 2.76 -5.26 -2.65
N ILE A 10 1.90 -4.75 -1.74
CA ILE A 10 2.07 -3.41 -1.18
C ILE A 10 3.42 -3.27 -0.47
N ARG A 11 3.83 -4.24 0.35
CA ARG A 11 5.14 -4.22 1.03
C ARG A 11 6.30 -4.22 0.05
N SER A 12 6.22 -5.02 -1.01
CA SER A 12 7.29 -5.13 -2.01
C SER A 12 7.56 -3.83 -2.78
N LYS A 13 6.56 -2.96 -2.86
CA LYS A 13 6.64 -1.66 -3.54
C LYS A 13 7.10 -0.52 -2.62
N ARG A 14 7.34 -0.77 -1.32
CA ARG A 14 7.86 0.23 -0.41
C ARG A 14 9.32 0.52 -0.77
N GLY A 15 9.62 1.77 -1.11
CA GLY A 15 10.99 2.22 -1.36
C GLY A 15 11.84 2.22 -0.09
N ASP A 16 13.15 2.38 -0.25
CA ASP A 16 14.12 2.42 0.85
C ASP A 16 13.88 3.59 1.81
N ASP A 17 13.27 4.68 1.32
CA ASP A 17 12.83 5.84 2.11
C ASP A 17 11.49 5.62 2.81
N GLY A 18 10.89 4.44 2.65
CA GLY A 18 9.61 4.06 3.23
C GLY A 18 8.39 4.58 2.46
N ARG A 19 8.55 5.18 1.28
CA ARG A 19 7.46 5.74 0.46
C ARG A 19 7.10 4.87 -0.72
N TRP A 20 5.96 5.18 -1.34
CA TRP A 20 5.48 4.51 -2.55
C TRP A 20 5.50 5.48 -3.72
N VAL A 21 6.02 5.00 -4.83
CA VAL A 21 6.09 5.77 -6.08
C VAL A 21 4.76 5.72 -6.82
N GLN A 22 4.36 6.85 -7.41
CA GLN A 22 3.25 6.90 -8.33
C GLN A 22 3.58 6.08 -9.59
N GLU A 23 2.81 5.02 -9.81
CA GLU A 23 2.88 4.23 -11.04
C GLU A 23 2.09 4.90 -12.16
N HIS A 24 1.99 4.21 -13.29
CA HIS A 24 1.36 4.69 -14.50
C HIS A 24 0.03 5.42 -14.26
N ARG A 25 -0.05 6.66 -14.78
CA ARG A 25 -1.29 7.42 -14.81
C ARG A 25 -2.10 7.07 -16.06
N HIS A 26 -3.31 6.55 -15.85
CA HIS A 26 -4.22 6.32 -16.96
C HIS A 26 -4.68 7.64 -17.59
N PRO A 27 -4.65 7.78 -18.94
CA PRO A 27 -5.02 9.01 -19.62
C PRO A 27 -6.54 9.26 -19.58
N GLY A 28 -6.94 10.53 -19.63
CA GLY A 28 -8.34 10.95 -19.66
C GLY A 28 -8.53 12.43 -19.35
N ALA A 29 -9.71 12.97 -19.64
CA ALA A 29 -10.06 14.33 -19.26
C ALA A 29 -10.24 14.42 -17.73
N VAL A 30 -9.45 15.27 -17.09
CA VAL A 30 -9.49 15.54 -15.65
C VAL A 30 -9.52 17.05 -15.43
N TRP A 31 -10.06 17.48 -14.29
CA TRP A 31 -10.06 18.90 -13.92
C TRP A 31 -8.68 19.37 -13.43
N PHE A 32 -7.96 18.51 -12.71
CA PHE A 32 -6.59 18.70 -12.27
C PHE A 32 -5.99 17.36 -11.85
N ASP A 33 -4.67 17.27 -11.87
CA ASP A 33 -3.95 16.14 -11.31
C ASP A 33 -3.89 16.26 -9.79
N VAL A 34 -4.34 15.21 -9.08
CA VAL A 34 -4.47 15.21 -7.62
C VAL A 34 -3.16 14.79 -6.93
N ASP A 35 -2.32 14.04 -7.65
CA ASP A 35 -1.10 13.44 -7.14
C ASP A 35 0.11 13.87 -7.99
N VAL A 36 1.30 13.42 -7.60
CA VAL A 36 2.57 13.66 -8.28
C VAL A 36 2.63 12.94 -9.64
N PRO A 37 3.54 13.34 -10.55
CA PRO A 37 3.84 12.60 -11.77
C PRO A 37 4.29 11.15 -11.53
N GLU A 38 4.18 10.32 -12.56
CA GLU A 38 4.72 8.95 -12.56
C GLU A 38 6.22 8.95 -12.23
N GLY A 39 6.65 8.04 -11.35
CA GLY A 39 8.04 7.92 -10.91
C GLY A 39 8.39 8.71 -9.64
N GLU A 40 7.52 9.62 -9.20
CA GLU A 40 7.73 10.39 -7.97
C GLU A 40 7.08 9.73 -6.75
N ALA A 41 7.62 10.01 -5.56
CA ALA A 41 7.05 9.50 -4.30
C ALA A 41 5.67 10.12 -4.05
N SER A 42 4.60 9.33 -4.18
CA SER A 42 3.21 9.77 -4.01
C SER A 42 2.87 9.96 -2.53
N PRO A 43 2.42 11.16 -2.12
CA PRO A 43 1.87 11.39 -0.79
C PRO A 43 0.64 10.51 -0.50
N TRP A 44 -0.24 10.31 -1.48
CA TRP A 44 -1.48 9.54 -1.29
C TRP A 44 -1.24 8.04 -1.18
N LEU A 45 -0.45 7.46 -2.08
CA LEU A 45 -0.09 6.05 -2.01
C LEU A 45 0.69 5.76 -0.73
N THR A 46 1.59 6.65 -0.32
CA THR A 46 2.34 6.50 0.93
C THR A 46 1.38 6.51 2.13
N PHE A 47 0.49 7.50 2.22
CA PHE A 47 -0.49 7.58 3.30
C PHE A 47 -1.40 6.34 3.38
N LEU A 48 -1.98 5.94 2.25
CA LEU A 48 -2.88 4.78 2.20
C LEU A 48 -2.15 3.47 2.52
N SER A 49 -0.93 3.30 2.00
CA SER A 49 -0.12 2.10 2.24
C SER A 49 0.30 1.98 3.71
N LEU A 50 0.70 3.09 4.35
CA LEU A 50 1.00 3.08 5.78
C LEU A 50 -0.23 2.67 6.60
N ARG A 51 -1.39 3.28 6.31
CA ARG A 51 -2.65 2.97 7.02
C ARG A 51 -3.05 1.50 6.90
N VAL A 52 -3.01 0.93 5.69
CA VAL A 52 -3.45 -0.46 5.49
C VAL A 52 -2.46 -1.46 6.09
N LEU A 53 -1.16 -1.19 6.03
CA LEU A 53 -0.15 -2.08 6.61
C LEU A 53 -0.20 -2.07 8.13
N GLU A 54 -0.36 -0.90 8.75
CA GLU A 54 -0.55 -0.79 10.20
C GLU A 54 -1.79 -1.56 10.65
N TRP A 55 -2.91 -1.37 9.96
CA TRP A 55 -4.15 -2.10 10.24
C TRP A 55 -3.99 -3.62 10.08
N TRP A 56 -3.36 -4.06 8.99
CA TRP A 56 -3.16 -5.49 8.71
C TRP A 56 -2.28 -6.17 9.76
N ASP A 57 -1.21 -5.51 10.19
CA ASP A 57 -0.29 -6.04 11.19
C ASP A 57 -0.96 -6.14 12.56
N ALA A 58 -1.75 -5.13 12.94
CA ALA A 58 -2.55 -5.18 14.15
C ALA A 58 -3.58 -6.33 14.13
N ALA A 59 -4.29 -6.51 13.01
CA ALA A 59 -5.25 -7.60 12.85
C ALA A 59 -4.59 -8.98 12.87
N SER A 60 -3.41 -9.11 12.25
CA SER A 60 -2.63 -10.35 12.22
C SER A 60 -2.04 -10.72 13.58
N ALA A 61 -1.67 -9.72 14.39
CA ALA A 61 -1.20 -9.93 15.75
C ALA A 61 -2.32 -10.38 16.71
N LEU A 62 -3.56 -9.92 16.47
CA LEU A 62 -4.74 -10.30 17.25
C LEU A 62 -5.32 -11.67 16.85
N ALA A 63 -5.03 -12.13 15.64
CA ALA A 63 -5.46 -13.45 15.19
C ALA A 63 -4.82 -14.53 16.09
N PRO A 64 -5.60 -15.46 16.67
CA PRO A 64 -5.04 -16.52 17.50
C PRO A 64 -4.02 -17.30 16.67
N ARG A 65 -2.75 -17.29 17.10
CA ARG A 65 -1.73 -18.18 16.55
C ARG A 65 -2.24 -19.59 16.81
N GLY A 66 -2.54 -20.33 15.74
CA GLY A 66 -3.45 -21.46 15.77
C GLY A 66 -3.34 -22.36 17.00
N ALA A 67 -4.51 -22.70 17.56
CA ALA A 67 -4.75 -24.07 17.99
C ALA A 67 -4.47 -24.96 16.77
N GLY A 68 -3.31 -25.60 16.76
CA GLY A 68 -2.88 -26.51 15.71
C GLY A 68 -2.41 -27.81 16.35
N ALA A 69 -3.22 -28.84 16.12
CA ALA A 69 -2.95 -30.28 16.15
C ALA A 69 -2.38 -30.90 17.44
#